data_AF-B4GVZ6-F1
#
_entry.id   AF-B4GVZ6-F1
#
_cell.length_a   1.000
_cell.length_b   1.000
_cell.length_c   1.000
_cell.angle_alpha   90.00
_cell.angle_beta   90.00
_cell.angle_gamma   90.00
#
_symmetry.space_group_name_H-M   'P 1'
#
loop_
_entity.id
_entity.type
_entity.pdbx_description
1 polymer ?
#
loop_
_entity_poly.entity_id
_entity_poly.type
_entity_poly.pdbx_seq_one_letter_code
_entity_poly.pdbx_strand_id
1 'polypeptide(L)'
;MKTTSRNCICICIISLLALAGSALGAAIASSSTPQSSEQRRPLRIAQCRELCYRQSLADPTPPALCRGRPDCFMCHDYCRVLAVAQISLATSMCADRVFCSQGCRVACAYHRLRSYHQEATANTVLKT
;
A
#
# COMPACT_ATOMS: atom_id res chain seq x y z
N MET A 1 -48.60 50.26 2.23
CA MET A 1 -47.52 50.25 3.25
C MET A 1 -47.58 48.95 4.04
N LYS A 2 -46.76 47.93 3.75
CA LYS A 2 -46.27 46.89 4.70
C LYS A 2 -45.39 45.86 3.99
N THR A 3 -44.08 46.08 3.92
CA THR A 3 -43.10 45.06 3.49
C THR A 3 -41.79 45.19 4.29
N THR A 4 -41.91 45.20 5.61
CA THR A 4 -40.76 45.25 6.55
C THR A 4 -40.87 44.06 7.51
N SER A 5 -40.67 42.84 7.02
CA SER A 5 -40.64 41.65 7.90
C SER A 5 -39.75 40.53 7.35
N ARG A 6 -39.67 40.38 6.02
CA ARG A 6 -38.90 39.29 5.40
C ARG A 6 -37.37 39.49 5.42
N ASN A 7 -36.89 40.72 5.59
CA ASN A 7 -35.46 41.03 5.51
C ASN A 7 -34.71 40.89 6.86
N CYS A 8 -35.40 40.91 8.01
CA CYS A 8 -34.76 40.70 9.31
C CYS A 8 -34.44 39.22 9.60
N ILE A 9 -35.25 38.31 9.09
CA ILE A 9 -35.12 36.87 9.39
C ILE A 9 -33.87 36.29 8.72
N CYS A 10 -33.56 36.71 7.49
CA CYS A 10 -32.37 36.21 6.77
C CYS A 10 -31.04 36.68 7.39
N ILE A 11 -31.01 37.87 8.00
CA ILE A 11 -29.78 38.42 8.59
C ILE A 11 -29.40 37.67 9.87
N CYS A 12 -30.37 37.25 10.69
CA CYS A 12 -30.09 36.50 11.92
C CYS A 12 -29.52 35.10 11.68
N ILE A 13 -29.85 34.44 10.57
CA ILE A 13 -29.37 33.09 10.27
C ILE A 13 -27.90 33.12 9.84
N ILE A 14 -27.47 34.14 9.11
CA ILE A 14 -26.08 34.26 8.63
C ILE A 14 -25.13 34.53 9.81
N SER A 15 -25.56 35.28 10.83
CA SER A 15 -24.76 35.58 12.02
C SER A 15 -24.52 34.35 12.93
N LEU A 16 -25.35 33.32 12.87
CA LEU A 16 -25.19 32.10 13.69
C LEU A 16 -24.19 31.10 13.09
N LEU A 17 -23.90 31.15 11.79
CA LEU A 17 -22.94 30.25 11.15
C LEU A 17 -21.47 30.74 11.25
N ALA A 18 -21.24 31.98 11.71
CA ALA A 18 -19.90 32.57 11.79
C ALA A 18 -19.12 32.24 13.09
N LEU A 19 -19.72 31.51 14.05
CA LEU A 19 -19.06 31.15 15.33
C LEU A 19 -18.51 29.72 15.41
N ALA A 20 -18.57 28.92 14.34
CA ALA A 20 -18.08 27.53 14.34
C ALA A 20 -16.83 27.32 13.45
N GLY A 21 -15.98 28.34 13.32
CA GLY A 21 -14.78 28.27 12.49
C GLY A 21 -13.55 28.75 13.25
N SER A 22 -12.81 27.82 13.88
CA SER A 22 -11.33 27.82 14.04
C SER A 22 -10.91 26.85 15.16
N ALA A 23 -10.87 25.54 14.89
CA ALA A 23 -10.05 24.61 15.68
C ALA A 23 -9.76 23.30 14.92
N LEU A 24 -9.38 23.38 13.64
CA LEU A 24 -8.75 22.25 12.95
C LEU A 24 -7.43 22.73 12.34
N GLY A 25 -6.36 22.65 13.12
CA GLY A 25 -5.05 23.12 12.66
C GLY A 25 -3.95 22.93 13.69
N ALA A 26 -3.63 21.68 14.04
CA ALA A 26 -2.27 21.23 14.42
C ALA A 26 -2.33 19.76 14.87
N ALA A 27 -2.60 18.82 13.97
CA ALA A 27 -2.19 17.44 14.18
C ALA A 27 -0.71 17.34 13.78
N ILE A 28 0.18 17.73 14.69
CA ILE A 28 1.60 17.46 14.58
C ILE A 28 1.73 15.93 14.60
N ALA A 29 2.10 15.36 13.45
CA ALA A 29 2.38 13.95 13.30
C ALA A 29 3.58 13.59 14.18
N SER A 30 3.31 13.20 15.42
CA SER A 30 4.29 12.59 16.32
C SER A 30 3.58 11.57 17.19
N SER A 31 2.82 10.67 16.57
CA SER A 31 2.37 9.44 17.20
C SER A 31 3.50 8.42 17.11
N SER A 32 4.49 8.56 18.01
CA SER A 32 5.29 7.43 18.47
C SER A 32 4.43 6.53 19.37
N THR A 33 3.29 6.05 18.85
CA THR A 33 2.59 4.93 19.45
C THR A 33 3.38 3.67 19.07
N PRO A 34 3.61 2.73 20.00
CA PRO A 34 4.13 1.42 19.66
C PRO A 34 3.09 0.77 18.75
N GLN A 35 3.27 0.90 17.43
CA GLN A 35 2.41 0.28 16.44
C GLN A 35 2.49 -1.22 16.69
N SER A 36 1.44 -1.74 17.32
CA SER A 36 1.16 -3.16 17.38
C SER A 36 1.35 -3.73 15.98
N SER A 37 1.94 -4.91 15.90
CA SER A 37 2.29 -5.60 14.65
C SER A 37 1.14 -5.66 13.64
N GLU A 38 -0.10 -5.55 14.11
CA GLU A 38 -1.34 -5.47 13.34
C GLU A 38 -1.48 -4.16 12.54
N GLN A 39 -1.16 -3.00 13.12
CA GLN A 39 -1.26 -1.69 12.45
C GLN A 39 -0.19 -1.50 11.37
N ARG A 40 0.94 -2.21 11.47
CA ARG A 40 2.01 -2.20 10.45
C ARG A 40 1.68 -3.03 9.21
N ARG A 41 0.71 -3.95 9.26
CA ARG A 41 0.35 -4.80 8.12
C ARG A 41 -0.15 -4.00 6.91
N PRO A 42 -1.14 -3.10 7.03
CA PRO A 42 -1.62 -2.32 5.87
C PRO A 42 -0.53 -1.43 5.27
N LEU A 43 0.33 -0.84 6.11
CA LEU A 43 1.48 -0.06 5.66
C LEU A 43 2.47 -0.89 4.84
N ARG A 44 2.81 -2.09 5.32
CA ARG A 44 3.70 -2.99 4.58
C ARG A 44 3.11 -3.44 3.25
N ILE A 45 1.81 -3.72 3.21
CA ILE A 45 1.10 -4.10 1.98
C ILE A 45 1.15 -2.96 0.96
N ALA A 46 0.89 -1.72 1.40
CA ALA A 46 0.92 -0.55 0.52
C ALA A 46 2.31 -0.31 -0.08
N GLN A 47 3.36 -0.39 0.75
CA GLN A 47 4.76 -0.27 0.30
C GLN A 47 5.15 -1.37 -0.68
N CYS A 48 4.75 -2.62 -0.41
CA CYS A 48 4.97 -3.74 -1.33
C CYS A 48 4.32 -3.48 -2.70
N ARG A 49 3.09 -2.99 -2.72
CA ARG A 49 2.35 -2.69 -3.96
C ARG A 49 3.00 -1.58 -4.77
N GLU A 50 3.47 -0.51 -4.11
CA GLU A 50 4.19 0.56 -4.79
C GLU A 50 5.43 0.03 -5.53
N LEU A 51 6.18 -0.89 -4.92
CA LEU A 51 7.32 -1.55 -5.56
C LEU A 51 6.90 -2.42 -6.74
N CYS A 52 5.80 -3.19 -6.61
CA CYS A 52 5.24 -3.97 -7.72
C CYS A 52 4.93 -3.08 -8.92
N TYR A 53 4.31 -1.92 -8.69
CA TYR A 53 3.95 -0.98 -9.74
C TYR A 53 5.19 -0.41 -10.41
N ARG A 54 6.19 0.03 -9.64
CA ARG A 54 7.45 0.56 -10.20
C ARG A 54 8.22 -0.44 -11.05
N GLN A 55 8.20 -1.73 -10.71
CA GLN A 55 8.93 -2.74 -11.48
C GLN A 55 8.15 -3.24 -12.70
N SER A 56 6.82 -3.29 -12.61
CA SER A 56 5.99 -3.87 -13.66
C SER A 56 5.52 -2.85 -14.69
N LEU A 57 5.57 -1.56 -14.35
CA LEU A 57 5.14 -0.45 -15.20
C LEU A 57 6.38 0.36 -15.58
N ALA A 58 6.70 0.42 -16.86
CA ALA A 58 7.84 1.17 -17.39
C ALA A 58 7.71 2.69 -17.23
N ASP A 59 6.54 3.17 -16.84
CA ASP A 59 6.21 4.57 -16.53
C ASP A 59 5.35 4.60 -15.26
N PRO A 60 5.33 5.71 -14.47
CA PRO A 60 4.50 5.88 -13.29
C PRO A 60 3.03 5.99 -13.72
N THR A 61 2.48 4.85 -14.10
CA THR A 61 1.13 4.71 -14.60
C THR A 61 0.20 4.30 -13.46
N PRO A 62 -1.06 4.73 -13.49
CA PRO A 62 -1.97 4.50 -12.38
C PRO A 62 -2.16 3.01 -12.08
N PRO A 63 -2.34 2.63 -10.80
CA PRO A 63 -2.51 1.25 -10.35
C PRO A 63 -3.65 0.48 -11.04
N ALA A 64 -4.58 1.18 -11.69
CA ALA A 64 -5.62 0.60 -12.52
C ALA A 64 -5.08 -0.28 -13.67
N LEU A 65 -3.91 0.07 -14.23
CA LEU A 65 -3.28 -0.69 -15.33
C LEU A 65 -2.65 -2.00 -14.87
N CYS A 66 -2.44 -2.16 -13.56
CA CYS A 66 -1.85 -3.36 -12.99
C CYS A 66 -2.71 -4.61 -13.23
N ARG A 67 -4.05 -4.46 -13.28
CA ARG A 67 -4.97 -5.58 -13.58
C ARG A 67 -4.79 -6.17 -14.98
N GLY A 68 -4.32 -5.38 -15.95
CA GLY A 68 -4.07 -5.83 -17.31
C GLY A 68 -2.72 -6.52 -17.51
N ARG A 69 -1.86 -6.55 -16.48
CA ARG A 69 -0.51 -7.13 -16.54
C ARG A 69 -0.44 -8.31 -15.55
N PRO A 70 -0.23 -9.54 -16.02
CA PRO A 70 -0.30 -10.73 -15.16
C PRO A 70 0.70 -10.67 -14.01
N ASP A 71 1.94 -10.26 -14.27
CA ASP A 71 2.97 -10.16 -13.21
C ASP A 71 2.66 -9.07 -12.17
N CYS A 72 2.16 -7.92 -12.62
CA CYS A 72 1.77 -6.84 -11.71
C CYS A 72 0.61 -7.27 -10.81
N PHE A 73 -0.44 -7.82 -11.42
CA PHE A 73 -1.63 -8.29 -10.71
C PHE A 73 -1.28 -9.36 -9.68
N MET A 74 -0.45 -10.34 -10.05
CA MET A 74 0.02 -11.38 -9.14
C MET A 74 0.82 -10.76 -7.98
N CYS A 75 1.77 -9.86 -8.26
CA CYS A 75 2.55 -9.18 -7.22
C CYS A 75 1.65 -8.45 -6.21
N HIS A 76 0.66 -7.72 -6.71
CA HIS A 76 -0.31 -6.98 -5.90
C HIS A 76 -1.09 -7.88 -4.92
N ASP A 77 -1.48 -9.07 -5.37
CA ASP A 77 -2.22 -10.03 -4.56
C ASP A 77 -1.30 -10.76 -3.57
N TYR A 78 -0.09 -11.15 -4.00
CA TYR A 78 0.90 -11.74 -3.10
C TYR A 78 1.31 -10.80 -1.96
N CYS A 79 1.40 -9.48 -2.19
CA CYS A 79 1.65 -8.52 -1.12
C CYS A 79 0.61 -8.62 0.02
N ARG A 80 -0.65 -8.91 -0.30
CA ARG A 80 -1.70 -9.09 0.72
C ARG A 80 -1.58 -10.45 1.40
N VAL A 81 -1.37 -11.52 0.62
CA VAL A 81 -1.26 -12.89 1.14
C VAL A 81 -0.05 -13.04 2.06
N LEU A 82 1.13 -12.59 1.63
CA LEU A 82 2.37 -12.71 2.39
C LEU A 82 2.40 -11.87 3.67
N ALA A 83 1.55 -10.84 3.77
CA ALA A 83 1.41 -10.05 4.99
C ALA A 83 0.62 -10.76 6.10
N VAL A 84 -0.18 -11.77 5.74
CA VAL A 84 -1.07 -12.50 6.68
C VAL A 84 -0.68 -13.98 6.81
N ALA A 85 -0.06 -14.55 5.79
CA ALA A 85 0.36 -15.95 5.76
C ALA A 85 1.42 -16.27 6.85
N GLN A 86 1.41 -17.51 7.29
CA GLN A 86 2.47 -18.04 8.17
C GLN A 86 3.82 -18.04 7.43
N ILE A 87 4.89 -17.71 8.16
CA ILE A 87 6.24 -17.55 7.59
C ILE A 87 6.71 -18.82 6.87
N SER A 88 6.42 -20.01 7.41
CA SER A 88 6.80 -21.30 6.82
C SER A 88 6.16 -21.53 5.45
N LEU A 89 4.85 -21.31 5.34
CA LEU A 89 4.11 -21.43 4.09
C LEU A 89 4.60 -20.39 3.07
N ALA A 90 4.73 -19.14 3.51
CA ALA A 90 5.19 -18.05 2.67
C ALA A 90 6.60 -18.31 2.12
N THR A 91 7.50 -18.85 2.94
CA THR A 91 8.87 -19.22 2.53
C THR A 91 8.87 -20.39 1.54
N SER A 92 8.02 -21.40 1.75
CA SER A 92 7.87 -22.52 0.81
C SER A 92 7.38 -22.05 -0.55
N MET A 93 6.34 -21.19 -0.58
CA MET A 93 5.84 -20.59 -1.82
C MET A 93 6.91 -19.75 -2.53
N CYS A 94 7.69 -18.97 -1.78
CA CYS A 94 8.77 -18.16 -2.34
C CYS A 94 9.98 -18.98 -2.81
N ALA A 95 10.13 -20.23 -2.37
CA ALA A 95 11.19 -21.14 -2.80
C ALA A 95 10.89 -21.83 -4.12
N ASP A 96 9.61 -22.07 -4.41
CA ASP A 96 9.22 -22.81 -5.61
C ASP A 96 9.12 -21.89 -6.83
N ARG A 97 10.01 -22.11 -7.81
CA ARG A 97 10.04 -21.30 -9.05
C ARG A 97 8.92 -21.63 -10.03
N VAL A 98 8.28 -22.79 -9.90
CA VAL A 98 7.16 -23.21 -10.76
C VAL A 98 5.89 -22.44 -10.36
N PHE A 99 5.68 -22.25 -9.06
CA PHE A 99 4.52 -21.51 -8.54
C PHE A 99 4.80 -20.00 -8.36
N CYS A 100 6.05 -19.60 -8.06
CA CYS A 100 6.40 -18.20 -7.84
C CYS A 100 6.80 -17.52 -9.16
N SER A 101 5.79 -16.92 -9.82
CA SER A 101 5.95 -16.06 -10.99
C SER A 101 6.85 -14.85 -10.73
N GLN A 102 7.17 -14.06 -11.76
CA GLN A 102 8.01 -12.89 -11.59
C GLN A 102 7.42 -11.89 -10.59
N GLY A 103 6.12 -11.64 -10.65
CA GLY A 103 5.41 -10.83 -9.65
C GLY A 103 5.51 -11.37 -8.21
N CYS A 104 5.39 -12.68 -8.02
CA CYS A 104 5.58 -13.32 -6.72
C CYS A 104 6.97 -13.05 -6.13
N ARG A 105 8.02 -13.14 -6.96
CA ARG A 105 9.41 -12.92 -6.52
C ARG A 105 9.67 -11.52 -5.98
N VAL A 106 9.02 -10.51 -6.57
CA VAL A 106 9.11 -9.11 -6.10
C VAL A 106 8.50 -8.98 -4.70
N ALA A 107 7.30 -9.53 -4.50
CA ALA A 107 6.64 -9.52 -3.20
C ALA A 107 7.44 -10.32 -2.14
N CYS A 108 7.95 -11.50 -2.50
CA CYS A 108 8.82 -12.32 -1.64
C CYS A 108 10.10 -11.58 -1.24
N ALA A 109 10.74 -10.87 -2.18
CA ALA A 109 11.94 -10.07 -1.90
C ALA A 109 11.65 -8.93 -0.92
N TYR A 110 10.51 -8.25 -1.07
CA TYR A 110 10.09 -7.20 -0.14
C TYR A 110 9.86 -7.74 1.28
N HIS A 111 9.17 -8.88 1.40
CA HIS A 111 8.93 -9.54 2.69
C HIS A 111 10.17 -10.27 3.25
N ARG A 112 11.31 -10.23 2.54
CA ARG A 112 12.57 -10.94 2.87
C ARG A 112 12.38 -12.45 3.08
N LEU A 113 11.42 -13.03 2.38
CA LEU A 113 11.10 -14.46 2.41
C LEU A 113 12.00 -15.26 1.44
N ARG A 114 13.21 -14.76 1.20
CA ARG A 114 14.16 -15.36 0.29
C ARG A 114 14.68 -16.64 0.93
N SER A 115 14.09 -17.76 0.53
CA SER A 115 14.75 -19.05 0.61
C SER A 115 16.09 -18.94 -0.10
N TYR A 116 17.13 -19.36 0.61
CA TYR A 116 18.50 -19.48 0.14
C TYR A 116 18.53 -20.19 -1.22
N HIS A 117 18.67 -19.44 -2.30
CA HIS A 117 19.13 -19.97 -3.59
C HIS A 117 19.92 -18.92 -4.36
N GLN A 118 20.82 -18.25 -3.65
CA GLN A 118 21.99 -17.61 -4.24
C GLN A 118 23.15 -18.59 -4.36
N GLU A 119 22.88 -19.86 -4.73
CA GLU A 119 23.91 -20.90 -4.84
C GLU A 119 23.69 -21.89 -6.00
N ALA A 120 22.92 -21.53 -7.03
CA ALA A 120 22.79 -22.37 -8.23
C ALA A 120 23.27 -21.69 -9.53
N THR A 121 23.63 -20.40 -9.48
CA THR A 121 24.11 -19.66 -10.67
C THR A 121 25.46 -18.98 -10.46
N ALA A 122 26.19 -19.33 -9.39
CA ALA A 122 27.59 -18.93 -9.19
C ALA A 122 28.59 -20.08 -9.48
N ASN A 123 28.12 -21.33 -9.62
CA ASN A 123 28.99 -22.51 -9.70
C ASN A 123 29.06 -23.18 -11.09
N THR A 124 28.48 -22.58 -12.13
CA THR A 124 28.54 -23.12 -13.52
C THR A 124 29.51 -22.40 -14.45
N VAL A 125 30.29 -21.43 -13.97
CA VAL A 125 31.28 -20.71 -14.80
C VAL A 125 32.74 -21.14 -14.52
N LEU A 126 33.00 -22.00 -13.54
CA LEU A 126 34.35 -22.47 -13.22
C LEU A 126 34.49 -23.99 -13.34
N LYS A 127 34.25 -24.53 -14.54
CA LYS A 127 34.79 -25.83 -14.93
C LYS A 127 35.04 -25.84 -16.43
N THR A 128 36.19 -25.30 -16.83
CA THR A 128 36.89 -25.61 -18.08
C THR A 128 38.37 -25.58 -17.80
#